data_AF-A0A6L7U3W1-F1
#
_entry.id   AF-A0A6L7U3W1-F1
#
_cell.length_a   1.000
_cell.length_b   1.000
_cell.length_c   1.000
_cell.angle_alpha   90.00
_cell.angle_beta   90.00
_cell.angle_gamma   90.00
#
_symmetry.space_group_name_H-M   'P 1'
#
loop_
_entity.id
_entity.type
_entity.pdbx_description
1 polymer ?
#
loop_
_entity_poly.entity_id
_entity_poly.type
_entity_poly.pdbx_seq_one_letter_code
_entity_poly.pdbx_strand_id
1 'polypeptide(L)'
;MPSTAAGAESPRADTVQFRSCSRHPTMTAILDFLLAQRQGRWVATTLVTMLAAACISMEPGSSPEESVVLEVTVGPALVECVGVGPMQCLIVDGEFFYDSIEGFEYEEGYVYRIRMERYDAWPDLEEPPQDASAYGYRLVEVVSQTPAE
;
A
#
# COMPACT_ATOMS: atom_id res chain seq x y z
N MET A 1 -0.75 -46.14 -38.64
CA MET A 1 0.66 -45.90 -39.02
C MET A 1 0.67 -45.45 -40.48
N PRO A 2 1.58 -44.56 -40.93
CA PRO A 2 2.73 -43.92 -40.25
C PRO A 2 2.53 -42.39 -40.07
N SER A 3 3.10 -41.75 -39.03
CA SER A 3 4.46 -41.18 -38.88
C SER A 3 4.61 -39.85 -39.64
N THR A 4 5.02 -38.72 -39.03
CA THR A 4 6.41 -38.45 -38.63
C THR A 4 6.54 -37.20 -37.73
N ALA A 5 7.57 -37.22 -36.89
CA ALA A 5 7.94 -36.32 -35.79
C ALA A 5 8.74 -35.05 -36.18
N ALA A 6 8.95 -34.18 -35.17
CA ALA A 6 10.10 -33.29 -34.86
C ALA A 6 9.58 -31.94 -34.33
N GLY A 7 9.87 -31.50 -33.10
CA GLY A 7 11.14 -30.92 -32.62
C GLY A 7 10.83 -29.48 -32.17
N ALA A 8 10.69 -29.21 -30.86
CA ALA A 8 11.74 -28.73 -29.95
C ALA A 8 12.26 -27.32 -30.28
N GLU A 9 11.75 -26.30 -29.58
CA GLU A 9 12.58 -25.18 -29.10
C GLU A 9 11.83 -24.25 -28.12
N SER A 10 12.44 -24.10 -26.94
CA SER A 10 12.05 -23.24 -25.83
C SER A 10 12.74 -21.88 -25.99
N PRO A 11 12.03 -20.74 -25.84
CA PRO A 11 12.70 -19.46 -25.69
C PRO A 11 13.02 -19.17 -24.23
N ARG A 12 14.32 -19.34 -23.94
CA ARG A 12 15.20 -18.51 -23.11
C ARG A 12 14.54 -17.67 -21.99
N ALA A 13 14.88 -18.07 -20.77
CA ALA A 13 14.83 -17.25 -19.58
C ALA A 13 15.76 -16.03 -19.73
N ASP A 14 15.17 -14.84 -19.76
CA ASP A 14 15.92 -13.60 -19.59
C ASP A 14 16.36 -13.47 -18.13
N THR A 15 17.67 -13.57 -17.96
CA THR A 15 18.37 -13.47 -16.69
C THR A 15 18.35 -12.01 -16.24
N VAL A 16 17.46 -11.68 -15.31
CA VAL A 16 17.51 -10.41 -14.57
C VAL A 16 18.80 -10.39 -13.76
N GLN A 17 19.74 -9.53 -14.17
CA GLN A 17 20.93 -9.23 -13.40
C GLN A 17 20.55 -8.53 -12.10
N PHE A 18 20.63 -9.27 -11.00
CA PHE A 18 20.79 -8.68 -9.67
C PHE A 18 22.18 -8.04 -9.59
N ARG A 19 22.24 -6.72 -9.84
CA ARG A 19 23.38 -5.91 -9.39
C ARG A 19 23.36 -5.89 -7.87
N SER A 20 24.22 -6.72 -7.30
CA SER A 20 24.71 -6.65 -5.94
C SER A 20 25.09 -5.21 -5.57
N CYS A 21 24.25 -4.53 -4.78
CA CYS A 21 24.67 -3.40 -3.96
C CYS A 21 25.10 -3.91 -2.57
N SER A 22 26.07 -4.82 -2.55
CA SER A 22 26.88 -5.05 -1.35
C SER A 22 28.20 -4.30 -1.50
N ARG A 23 28.24 -3.06 -1.01
CA ARG A 23 29.49 -2.42 -0.59
C ARG A 23 29.25 -1.68 0.71
N HIS A 24 29.40 -2.45 1.78
CA HIS A 24 29.68 -1.90 3.10
C HIS A 24 30.88 -0.94 3.00
N PRO A 25 30.82 0.25 3.60
CA PRO A 25 31.99 1.12 3.69
C PRO A 25 33.04 0.42 4.56
N THR A 26 34.21 0.17 3.98
CA THR A 26 35.37 -0.37 4.71
C THR A 26 35.77 0.61 5.82
N MET A 27 36.01 0.08 7.02
CA MET A 27 36.33 0.75 8.31
C MET A 27 37.56 1.68 8.33
N THR A 28 38.11 2.05 7.18
CA THR A 28 39.27 2.96 7.06
C THR A 28 38.89 4.44 6.94
N ALA A 29 37.68 4.78 6.48
CA ALA A 29 37.28 6.18 6.27
C ALA A 29 36.87 6.93 7.57
N ILE A 30 36.57 6.22 8.65
CA ILE A 30 36.19 6.84 9.94
C ILE A 30 37.42 7.38 10.68
N LEU A 31 38.61 6.80 10.46
CA LEU A 31 39.84 7.27 11.10
C LEU A 31 40.41 8.55 10.47
N ASP A 32 40.23 8.75 9.16
CA ASP A 32 40.65 9.97 8.46
C ASP A 32 39.77 11.18 8.81
N PHE A 33 38.47 10.96 9.03
CA PHE A 33 37.53 12.02 9.41
C PHE A 33 37.79 12.57 10.82
N LEU A 34 38.37 11.76 11.72
CA LEU A 34 38.69 12.14 13.10
C LEU A 34 40.06 12.82 13.26
N LEU A 35 40.94 12.78 12.25
CA LEU A 35 42.19 13.55 12.23
C LEU A 35 42.04 14.94 11.58
N ALA A 36 40.98 15.17 10.79
CA ALA A 36 40.72 16.43 10.12
C ALA A 36 40.00 17.50 10.99
N GLN A 37 39.53 17.15 12.20
CA GLN A 37 38.76 18.06 13.08
C GLN A 37 39.59 18.70 14.20
N ARG A 38 40.89 18.96 14.02
CA ARG A 38 41.74 19.53 15.08
C ARG A 38 42.70 20.66 14.70
N GLN A 39 42.34 21.53 13.76
CA GLN A 39 43.04 22.80 13.58
C GLN A 39 42.04 23.92 13.23
N GLY A 40 41.52 24.59 14.26
CA GLY A 40 40.77 25.83 14.07
C GLY A 40 41.65 26.94 13.52
N ARG A 41 41.19 27.63 12.47
CA ARG A 41 41.57 29.02 12.21
C ARG A 41 40.51 29.73 11.37
N TRP A 42 39.94 30.75 11.98
CA TRP A 42 39.07 31.73 11.39
C TRP A 42 39.80 32.49 10.28
N VAL A 43 39.24 32.54 9.07
CA VAL A 43 39.49 33.62 8.11
C VAL A 43 38.13 34.09 7.61
N ALA A 44 37.81 35.31 8.02
CA ALA A 44 36.61 36.02 7.66
C ALA A 44 36.61 36.45 6.19
N THR A 45 35.41 36.45 5.58
CA THR A 45 34.94 37.32 4.47
C THR A 45 35.71 37.25 3.13
N THR A 46 35.14 37.01 1.95
CA THR A 46 33.86 37.45 1.36
C THR A 46 33.47 36.58 0.14
N LEU A 47 32.22 36.77 -0.32
CA LEU A 47 31.72 36.67 -1.71
C LEU A 47 30.97 35.39 -2.15
N VAL A 48 29.65 35.40 -1.85
CA VAL A 48 28.54 35.08 -2.77
C VAL A 48 28.75 33.99 -3.84
N THR A 49 28.24 32.79 -3.55
CA THR A 49 27.52 31.87 -4.46
C THR A 49 26.46 31.18 -3.56
N MET A 50 25.21 31.64 -3.40
CA MET A 50 24.08 31.59 -4.34
C MET A 50 23.87 30.19 -4.95
N LEU A 51 22.73 29.57 -4.56
CA LEU A 51 22.03 28.40 -5.14
C LEU A 51 22.69 27.02 -4.92
N ALA A 52 22.07 25.98 -4.35
CA ALA A 52 20.66 25.69 -4.16
C ALA A 52 20.44 24.85 -2.89
N ALA A 53 19.35 25.16 -2.19
CA ALA A 53 18.67 24.22 -1.31
C ALA A 53 18.20 23.02 -2.16
N ALA A 54 18.88 21.88 -2.06
CA ALA A 54 18.26 20.62 -2.44
C ALA A 54 17.36 20.20 -1.27
N CYS A 55 16.16 20.78 -1.22
CA CYS A 55 15.05 20.15 -0.54
C CYS A 55 14.85 18.81 -1.23
N ILE A 56 15.20 17.70 -0.55
CA ILE A 56 14.71 16.39 -0.94
C ILE A 56 13.23 16.38 -0.55
N SER A 57 12.38 16.95 -1.41
CA SER A 57 10.95 16.63 -1.40
C SER A 57 10.84 15.19 -1.88
N MET A 58 10.82 14.28 -0.93
CA MET A 58 10.33 12.93 -1.13
C MET A 58 8.82 13.08 -1.33
N GLU A 59 8.40 13.34 -2.56
CA GLU A 59 6.98 13.29 -2.91
C GLU A 59 6.63 11.80 -3.04
N PRO A 60 5.72 11.26 -2.20
CA PRO A 60 5.23 9.91 -2.43
C PRO A 60 4.46 9.95 -3.75
N GLY A 61 5.07 9.37 -4.78
CA GLY A 61 4.45 9.20 -6.08
C GLY A 61 3.21 8.33 -5.95
N SER A 62 2.05 8.92 -6.21
CA SER A 62 0.78 8.21 -6.37
C SER A 62 0.53 7.93 -7.86
N SER A 63 0.78 6.70 -8.31
CA SER A 63 0.24 6.02 -9.51
C SER A 63 0.95 4.66 -9.66
N PRO A 64 0.34 3.54 -10.07
CA PRO A 64 -0.98 3.35 -10.69
C PRO A 64 -2.06 3.10 -9.63
N GLU A 65 -3.31 2.95 -10.04
CA GLU A 65 -4.48 2.80 -9.17
C GLU A 65 -4.41 1.46 -8.41
N GLU A 66 -3.67 1.51 -7.32
CA GLU A 66 -3.24 0.42 -6.45
C GLU A 66 -4.18 0.40 -5.24
N SER A 67 -4.49 -0.82 -4.77
CA SER A 67 -5.36 -1.08 -3.62
C SER A 67 -5.16 -0.09 -2.46
N VAL A 68 -6.25 0.53 -1.99
CA VAL A 68 -6.19 1.57 -0.96
C VAL A 68 -6.57 0.98 0.40
N VAL A 69 -5.69 1.11 1.39
CA VAL A 69 -6.00 0.73 2.77
C VAL A 69 -6.69 1.89 3.49
N LEU A 70 -7.87 1.61 4.04
CA LEU A 70 -8.73 2.55 4.74
C LEU A 70 -8.86 2.11 6.20
N GLU A 71 -8.70 3.04 7.16
CA GLU A 71 -9.06 2.81 8.55
C GLU A 71 -10.46 3.39 8.81
N VAL A 72 -11.38 2.54 9.25
CA VAL A 72 -12.81 2.89 9.40
C VAL A 72 -13.37 2.37 10.73
N THR A 73 -14.48 2.95 11.16
CA THR A 73 -15.23 2.53 12.35
C THR A 73 -16.50 1.78 11.93
N VAL A 74 -16.66 0.54 12.38
CA VAL A 74 -17.88 -0.26 12.19
C VAL A 74 -18.75 -0.15 13.43
N GLY A 75 -20.01 0.24 13.24
CA GLY A 75 -21.00 0.39 14.31
C GLY A 75 -21.47 -0.95 14.90
N PRO A 76 -22.20 -0.92 16.04
CA PRO A 76 -22.49 -2.11 16.84
C PRO A 76 -23.80 -2.83 16.50
N ALA A 77 -24.56 -2.32 15.53
CA ALA A 77 -25.80 -2.93 15.09
C ALA A 77 -25.83 -2.97 13.56
N LEU A 78 -26.42 -4.05 13.04
CA LEU A 78 -26.88 -4.08 11.66
C LEU A 78 -28.18 -3.30 11.54
N VAL A 79 -28.39 -2.67 10.39
CA VAL A 79 -29.59 -1.88 10.11
C VAL A 79 -30.33 -2.42 8.89
N GLU A 80 -31.66 -2.33 8.91
CA GLU A 80 -32.46 -2.61 7.71
C GLU A 80 -32.14 -1.57 6.63
N CYS A 81 -31.73 -2.04 5.46
CA CYS A 81 -31.35 -1.22 4.32
C CYS A 81 -31.83 -1.88 3.01
N VAL A 82 -31.76 -1.14 1.90
CA VAL A 82 -32.14 -1.65 0.57
C VAL A 82 -31.00 -1.39 -0.40
N GLY A 83 -30.31 -2.47 -0.82
CA GLY A 83 -29.36 -2.46 -1.93
C GLY A 83 -30.09 -2.84 -3.22
N VAL A 84 -29.80 -4.03 -3.76
CA VAL A 84 -30.61 -4.65 -4.83
C VAL A 84 -31.98 -5.10 -4.30
N GLY A 85 -32.09 -5.35 -2.99
CA GLY A 85 -33.32 -5.70 -2.28
C GLY A 85 -33.18 -5.46 -0.77
N PRO A 86 -34.22 -5.77 0.03
CA PRO A 86 -34.18 -5.64 1.48
C PRO A 86 -33.12 -6.56 2.10
N MET A 87 -32.27 -5.99 2.97
CA MET A 87 -31.18 -6.70 3.63
C MET A 87 -30.76 -6.01 4.93
N GLN A 88 -29.74 -6.56 5.60
CA GLN A 88 -29.11 -5.97 6.77
C GLN A 88 -27.72 -5.43 6.38
N CYS A 89 -27.48 -4.14 6.62
CA CYS A 89 -26.22 -3.47 6.31
C CYS A 89 -25.39 -3.21 7.57
N LEU A 90 -24.08 -3.17 7.39
CA LEU A 90 -23.18 -2.58 8.37
C LEU A 90 -23.32 -1.05 8.37
N ILE A 91 -22.99 -0.42 9.49
CA ILE A 91 -22.73 1.02 9.57
C ILE A 91 -21.23 1.23 9.59
N VAL A 92 -20.66 1.85 8.56
CA VAL A 92 -19.23 2.16 8.47
C VAL A 92 -19.08 3.68 8.46
N ASP A 93 -18.37 4.22 9.45
CA ASP A 93 -18.19 5.66 9.69
C ASP A 93 -19.50 6.47 9.71
N GLY A 94 -20.60 5.84 10.13
CA GLY A 94 -21.92 6.44 10.22
C GLY A 94 -22.77 6.34 8.96
N GLU A 95 -22.25 5.70 7.90
CA GLU A 95 -22.95 5.50 6.62
C GLU A 95 -23.33 4.03 6.41
N PHE A 96 -24.37 3.80 5.59
CA PHE A 96 -24.75 2.43 5.20
C PHE A 96 -23.66 1.82 4.32
N PHE A 97 -23.19 0.65 4.73
CA PHE A 97 -22.25 -0.14 3.97
C PHE A 97 -22.96 -1.40 3.46
N TYR A 98 -23.18 -1.42 2.14
CA TYR A 98 -24.00 -2.43 1.45
C TYR A 98 -23.20 -3.68 1.06
N ASP A 99 -21.87 -3.58 1.00
CA ASP A 99 -21.00 -4.68 0.64
C ASP A 99 -20.61 -5.52 1.88
N SER A 100 -19.90 -6.62 1.64
CA SER A 100 -19.25 -7.40 2.68
C SER A 100 -17.75 -7.10 2.73
N ILE A 101 -17.16 -7.28 3.91
CA ILE A 101 -15.71 -7.16 4.10
C ILE A 101 -15.16 -8.57 4.27
N GLU A 102 -14.39 -9.06 3.29
CA GLU A 102 -13.83 -10.41 3.32
C GLU A 102 -12.94 -10.60 4.55
N GLY A 103 -13.15 -11.69 5.29
CA GLY A 103 -12.40 -12.00 6.50
C GLY A 103 -12.79 -11.18 7.75
N PHE A 104 -13.80 -10.31 7.65
CA PHE A 104 -14.35 -9.62 8.82
C PHE A 104 -15.55 -10.38 9.40
N GLU A 105 -15.35 -10.98 10.57
CA GLU A 105 -16.42 -11.63 11.33
C GLU A 105 -17.08 -10.60 12.26
N TYR A 106 -18.29 -10.18 11.91
CA TYR A 106 -19.04 -9.20 12.68
C TYR A 106 -19.80 -9.86 13.84
N GLU A 107 -19.61 -9.35 15.04
CA GLU A 107 -20.44 -9.66 16.21
C GLU A 107 -21.20 -8.40 16.66
N GLU A 108 -22.52 -8.55 16.85
CA GLU A 108 -23.39 -7.49 17.37
C GLU A 108 -22.99 -7.05 18.79
N GLY A 109 -23.25 -5.78 19.09
CA GLY A 109 -22.95 -5.20 20.40
C GLY A 109 -21.50 -4.74 20.57
N TYR A 110 -20.72 -4.68 19.49
CA TYR A 110 -19.34 -4.16 19.51
C TYR A 110 -19.14 -3.07 18.48
N VAL A 111 -18.41 -2.02 18.86
CA VAL A 111 -17.85 -1.04 17.93
C VAL A 111 -16.45 -1.51 17.54
N TYR A 112 -16.20 -1.58 16.24
CA TYR A 112 -14.89 -1.97 15.70
C TYR A 112 -14.19 -0.76 15.09
N ARG A 113 -12.89 -0.68 15.29
CA ARG A 113 -12.00 0.09 14.41
C ARG A 113 -11.19 -0.93 13.62
N ILE A 114 -11.26 -0.86 12.30
CA ILE A 114 -10.60 -1.83 11.43
C ILE A 114 -9.81 -1.10 10.36
N ARG A 115 -8.80 -1.77 9.81
CA ARG A 115 -8.24 -1.41 8.51
C ARG A 115 -8.70 -2.43 7.49
N MET A 116 -9.22 -1.92 6.38
CA MET A 116 -9.65 -2.74 5.24
C MET A 116 -8.98 -2.23 3.96
N GLU A 117 -8.64 -3.15 3.09
CA GLU A 117 -8.13 -2.87 1.76
C GLU A 117 -9.32 -2.81 0.80
N ARG A 118 -9.47 -1.67 0.11
CA ARG A 118 -10.37 -1.51 -1.04
C ARG A 118 -9.58 -1.81 -2.31
N TYR A 119 -10.03 -2.79 -3.08
CA TYR A 119 -9.39 -3.22 -4.32
C TYR A 119 -10.39 -3.22 -5.47
N ASP A 120 -9.89 -3.10 -6.71
CA ASP A 120 -10.73 -3.24 -7.90
C ASP A 120 -11.25 -4.68 -8.02
N ALA A 121 -12.57 -4.85 -7.99
CA ALA A 121 -13.20 -6.16 -8.10
C ALA A 121 -13.19 -6.70 -9.54
N TRP A 122 -12.89 -5.85 -10.53
CA TRP A 122 -12.98 -6.14 -11.95
C TRP A 122 -11.71 -5.74 -12.73
N PRO A 123 -10.52 -6.20 -12.32
CA PRO A 123 -9.24 -5.72 -12.87
C PRO A 123 -9.03 -6.00 -14.37
N ASP A 124 -9.80 -6.93 -14.93
CA ASP A 124 -9.75 -7.32 -16.35
C ASP A 124 -10.86 -6.67 -17.21
N LEU A 125 -11.72 -5.83 -16.61
CA LEU A 125 -12.82 -5.13 -17.31
C LEU A 125 -12.53 -3.63 -17.38
N GLU A 126 -12.89 -2.99 -18.50
CA GLU A 126 -12.79 -1.54 -18.63
C GLU A 126 -13.78 -0.80 -17.72
N GLU A 127 -14.95 -1.39 -17.50
CA GLU A 127 -15.99 -0.86 -16.61
C GLU A 127 -16.64 -2.01 -15.82
N PRO A 128 -17.00 -1.78 -14.54
CA PRO A 128 -17.72 -2.76 -13.75
C PRO A 128 -19.13 -3.00 -14.30
N PRO A 129 -19.77 -4.15 -14.01
CA PRO A 129 -21.18 -4.38 -14.32
C PRO A 129 -22.07 -3.27 -13.72
N GLN A 130 -23.10 -2.85 -14.46
CA GLN A 130 -23.98 -1.72 -14.10
C GLN A 130 -24.65 -1.83 -12.72
N ASP A 131 -24.91 -3.05 -12.26
CA ASP A 131 -25.58 -3.33 -10.99
C ASP A 131 -24.62 -3.88 -9.92
N ALA A 132 -23.31 -3.75 -10.12
CA ALA A 132 -22.28 -4.24 -9.20
C ALA A 132 -21.40 -3.09 -8.69
N SER A 133 -20.94 -3.23 -7.44
CA SER A 133 -19.89 -2.36 -6.90
C SER A 133 -18.62 -2.54 -7.74
N ALA A 134 -17.92 -1.43 -8.00
CA ALA A 134 -16.63 -1.45 -8.67
C ALA A 134 -15.53 -2.04 -7.79
N TYR A 135 -15.74 -2.05 -6.47
CA TYR A 135 -14.72 -2.38 -5.49
C TYR A 135 -15.12 -3.57 -4.63
N GLY A 136 -14.10 -4.35 -4.25
CA GLY A 136 -14.17 -5.32 -3.17
C GLY A 136 -13.45 -4.80 -1.93
N TYR A 137 -13.78 -5.36 -0.76
CA TYR A 137 -13.20 -5.00 0.52
C TYR A 137 -12.71 -6.25 1.24
N ARG A 138 -11.48 -6.22 1.76
CA ARG A 138 -10.94 -7.30 2.59
C ARG A 138 -10.32 -6.74 3.86
N LEU A 139 -10.49 -7.45 4.96
CA LEU A 139 -9.93 -7.07 6.24
C LEU A 139 -8.41 -7.19 6.20
N VAL A 140 -7.72 -6.12 6.60
CA VAL A 140 -6.27 -6.13 6.82
C VAL A 140 -5.99 -6.41 8.29
N GLU A 141 -6.64 -5.67 9.18
CA GLU A 141 -6.49 -5.84 10.63
C GLU A 141 -7.68 -5.26 11.41
N VAL A 142 -7.95 -5.82 12.59
CA VAL A 142 -8.81 -5.20 13.60
C VAL A 142 -7.93 -4.39 14.55
N VAL A 143 -8.09 -3.07 14.53
CA VAL A 143 -7.33 -2.14 15.38
C VAL A 143 -7.86 -2.15 16.81
N SER A 144 -9.18 -2.18 16.97
CA SER A 144 -9.82 -2.31 18.28
C SER A 144 -11.24 -2.86 18.17
N GLN A 145 -11.69 -3.55 19.22
CA GLN A 145 -13.05 -4.02 19.41
C GLN A 145 -13.49 -3.63 20.83
N THR A 146 -14.57 -2.86 20.95
CA THR A 146 -15.08 -2.36 22.23
C THR A 146 -16.57 -2.64 22.36
N PRO A 147 -17.04 -3.22 23.48
CA PRO A 147 -18.48 -3.38 23.71
C PRO A 147 -19.20 -2.04 23.58
N ALA A 148 -20.37 -2.04 22.95
CA ALA A 148 -21.24 -0.88 22.89
C ALA A 148 -21.92 -0.67 24.26
N GLU A 149 -21.95 0.58 24.71
CA GLU A 149 -22.57 1.01 25.98
C GLU A 149 -24.09 1.19 25.87
#